data_AF-A0A090RQV6-F1
#
_entry.id   AF-A0A090RQV6-F1
#
_cell.length_a   1.000
_cell.length_b   1.000
_cell.length_c   1.000
_cell.angle_alpha   90.00
_cell.angle_beta   90.00
_cell.angle_gamma   90.00
#
_symmetry.space_group_name_H-M   'P 1'
#
loop_
_entity.id
_entity.type
_entity.pdbx_description
1 polymer ?
#
loop_
_entity_poly.entity_id
_entity_poly.type
_entity_poly.pdbx_seq_one_letter_code
_entity_poly.pdbx_strand_id
1 'polypeptide(L)'
;MKLATLKNNTRDGQLVIVSRDLSQCIAVPDIAPTLQNALDNWQQAKPLLEEVYIGLNQGILLQALPFEQTQCESPLPRAYQWQMAPRT
;
A
#
# COMPACT_ATOMS: atom_id res chain seq x y z
N MET A 1 -9.55 -3.15 0.57
CA MET A 1 -8.40 -2.67 -0.20
C MET A 1 -7.38 -2.05 0.73
N LYS A 2 -6.10 -2.42 0.61
CA LYS A 2 -5.00 -1.78 1.35
C LYS A 2 -4.21 -0.91 0.37
N LEU A 3 -4.02 0.36 0.71
CA LEU A 3 -3.22 1.31 -0.06
C LEU A 3 -1.95 1.62 0.73
N ALA A 4 -0.82 1.67 0.06
CA ALA A 4 0.45 2.07 0.63
C ALA A 4 1.17 3.00 -0.35
N THR A 5 2.18 3.71 0.16
CA THR A 5 3.02 4.59 -0.66
C THR A 5 4.45 4.11 -0.56
N LEU A 6 5.03 3.69 -1.69
CA LEU A 6 6.44 3.36 -1.78
C LEU A 6 7.25 4.64 -2.04
N LYS A 7 8.40 4.77 -1.37
CA LYS A 7 9.34 5.86 -1.63
C LYS A 7 10.12 5.53 -2.90
N ASN A 8 9.94 6.33 -3.95
CA ASN A 8 10.60 6.14 -5.25
C ASN A 8 11.44 7.37 -5.64
N ASN A 9 12.18 7.94 -4.68
CA ASN A 9 12.95 9.21 -4.82
C ASN A 9 12.14 10.48 -5.13
N THR A 10 10.82 10.39 -5.31
CA THR A 10 9.93 11.55 -5.43
C THR A 10 9.44 12.01 -4.05
N ARG A 11 9.11 13.31 -3.94
CA ARG A 11 8.61 13.92 -2.69
C ARG A 11 7.31 13.27 -2.21
N ASP A 12 6.42 12.93 -3.14
CA ASP A 12 5.09 12.36 -2.85
C ASP A 12 5.07 10.82 -2.85
N GLY A 13 6.17 10.18 -3.23
CA GLY A 13 6.26 8.73 -3.38
C GLY A 13 5.40 8.20 -4.53
N GLN A 14 5.12 6.90 -4.50
CA GLN A 14 4.35 6.18 -5.50
C GLN A 14 3.24 5.38 -4.84
N LEU A 15 2.01 5.53 -5.32
CA LEU A 15 0.86 4.78 -4.82
C LEU A 15 0.95 3.31 -5.25
N VAL A 16 0.83 2.42 -4.27
CA VAL A 16 0.73 0.98 -4.48
C VAL A 16 -0.47 0.40 -3.73
N ILE A 17 -1.06 -0.63 -4.32
CA ILE A 17 -2.11 -1.43 -3.70
C ILE A 17 -1.45 -2.68 -3.13
N VAL A 18 -1.77 -3.02 -1.89
CA VAL A 18 -1.25 -4.22 -1.22
C VAL A 18 -2.35 -5.26 -1.12
N SER A 19 -1.99 -6.52 -1.39
CA SER A 19 -2.85 -7.70 -1.24
C SER A 19 -3.34 -7.87 0.20
N ARG A 20 -4.44 -8.61 0.38
CA ARG A 20 -4.98 -8.87 1.71
C ARG A 20 -3.96 -9.56 2.62
N ASP A 21 -3.28 -10.56 2.07
CA ASP A 21 -2.24 -11.38 2.72
C ASP A 21 -0.89 -10.68 2.88
N LEU A 22 -0.77 -9.38 2.51
CA LEU A 22 0.48 -8.61 2.64
C LEU A 22 1.68 -9.34 2.02
N SER A 23 1.43 -10.11 0.97
CA SER A 23 2.45 -10.93 0.28
C SER A 23 2.87 -10.30 -1.04
N GLN A 24 1.98 -9.52 -1.64
CA GLN A 24 2.19 -8.84 -2.91
C GLN A 24 1.67 -7.40 -2.87
N CYS A 25 2.31 -6.53 -3.63
CA CYS A 25 1.87 -5.16 -3.89
C CYS A 25 1.97 -4.85 -5.40
N ILE A 26 1.19 -3.89 -5.86
CA ILE A 26 1.22 -3.44 -7.25
C ILE A 26 1.14 -1.93 -7.31
N ALA A 27 2.02 -1.31 -8.09
CA ALA A 27 1.95 0.12 -8.34
C ALA A 27 0.86 0.44 -9.35
N VAL A 28 0.12 1.52 -9.11
CA VAL A 28 -1.03 1.95 -9.93
C VAL A 28 -0.88 3.37 -10.47
N PRO A 29 0.26 3.72 -11.10
CA PRO A 29 0.49 5.08 -11.59
C PRO A 29 -0.53 5.50 -12.67
N ASP A 30 -1.11 4.53 -13.38
CA ASP A 30 -2.14 4.74 -14.41
C ASP A 30 -3.46 5.28 -13.84
N ILE A 31 -3.82 4.85 -12.62
CA ILE A 31 -5.05 5.30 -11.94
C ILE A 31 -4.76 6.58 -11.15
N ALA A 32 -3.71 6.53 -10.33
CA ALA A 32 -3.27 7.67 -9.54
C ALA A 32 -1.78 7.55 -9.24
N PRO A 33 -0.96 8.53 -9.63
CA PRO A 33 0.48 8.50 -9.40
C PRO A 33 0.82 8.57 -7.90
N THR A 34 0.01 9.27 -7.10
CA THR A 34 0.22 9.51 -5.68
C THR A 34 -1.05 9.27 -4.87
N LEU A 35 -0.89 9.00 -3.57
CA LEU A 35 -2.03 8.86 -2.65
C LEU A 35 -2.87 10.15 -2.62
N GLN A 36 -2.22 11.31 -2.69
CA GLN A 36 -2.90 12.59 -2.70
C GLN A 36 -3.84 12.72 -3.92
N ASN A 37 -3.36 12.32 -5.12
CA ASN A 37 -4.18 12.33 -6.34
C ASN A 37 -5.34 11.34 -6.27
N ALA A 38 -5.14 10.17 -5.66
CA ALA A 38 -6.19 9.19 -5.44
C ALA A 38 -7.27 9.69 -4.49
N LEU A 39 -6.91 10.45 -3.46
CA LEU A 39 -7.87 11.05 -2.53
C LEU A 39 -8.63 12.21 -3.17
N ASP A 40 -7.96 13.03 -3.98
CA ASP A 40 -8.58 14.13 -4.72
C ASP A 40 -9.65 13.62 -5.70
N ASN A 41 -9.33 12.55 -6.43
CA ASN A 41 -10.22 11.92 -7.41
C ASN A 41 -10.86 10.62 -6.90
N TRP A 42 -11.11 10.52 -5.59
CA TRP A 42 -11.51 9.26 -4.94
C TRP A 42 -12.74 8.61 -5.56
N GLN A 43 -13.73 9.40 -6.00
CA GLN A 43 -14.94 8.87 -6.62
C GLN A 43 -14.66 8.08 -7.91
N GLN A 44 -13.66 8.50 -8.69
CA GLN A 44 -13.26 7.86 -9.94
C GLN A 44 -12.18 6.79 -9.70
N ALA A 45 -11.23 7.07 -8.81
CA ALA A 45 -10.14 6.16 -8.50
C ALA A 45 -10.62 4.91 -7.75
N LYS A 46 -11.57 5.04 -6.81
CA LYS A 46 -12.05 3.93 -5.97
C LYS A 46 -12.44 2.67 -6.76
N PRO A 47 -13.35 2.70 -7.75
CA PRO A 47 -13.73 1.49 -8.48
C PRO A 47 -12.54 0.87 -9.22
N LEU A 48 -11.69 1.69 -9.86
CA LEU A 48 -10.50 1.21 -10.57
C LEU A 48 -9.49 0.55 -9.62
N LEU A 49 -9.23 1.17 -8.47
CA LEU A 49 -8.34 0.61 -7.45
C LEU A 49 -8.91 -0.69 -6.87
N GLU A 50 -10.23 -0.80 -6.74
CA GLU A 50 -10.90 -2.01 -6.25
C GLU A 50 -10.78 -3.17 -7.24
N GLU A 51 -10.93 -2.93 -8.55
CA GLU A 51 -10.70 -3.94 -9.59
C GLU A 51 -9.26 -4.45 -9.57
N VAL A 52 -8.28 -3.54 -9.48
CA VAL A 52 -6.87 -3.92 -9.35
C VAL A 52 -6.63 -4.70 -8.05
N TYR A 53 -7.26 -4.29 -6.94
CA TYR A 53 -7.16 -5.03 -5.68
C TYR A 53 -7.73 -6.45 -5.82
N ILE A 54 -8.87 -6.63 -6.48
CA ILE A 54 -9.45 -7.97 -6.73
C ILE A 54 -8.51 -8.81 -7.59
N GLY A 55 -8.02 -8.26 -8.71
CA GLY A 55 -7.09 -8.96 -9.61
C GLY A 55 -5.77 -9.33 -8.94
N LEU A 56 -5.29 -8.49 -8.01
CA LEU A 56 -4.11 -8.75 -7.19
C LEU A 56 -4.34 -9.94 -6.26
N ASN A 57 -5.50 -9.97 -5.58
CA ASN A 57 -5.83 -11.09 -4.67
C ASN A 57 -6.14 -12.39 -5.43
N GLN A 58 -6.55 -12.31 -6.70
CA GLN A 58 -6.74 -13.48 -7.56
C GLN A 58 -5.41 -13.99 -8.16
N GLY A 59 -4.30 -13.27 -7.99
CA GLY A 59 -2.99 -13.64 -8.55
C GLY A 59 -2.92 -13.51 -10.08
N ILE A 60 -3.83 -12.74 -10.69
CA ILE A 60 -3.90 -12.56 -12.14
C ILE A 60 -2.94 -11.45 -12.60
N LEU A 61 -2.59 -10.52 -11.71
CA LEU A 61 -1.75 -9.38 -12.04
C LEU A 61 -0.27 -9.75 -12.08
N LEU A 62 0.27 -9.83 -13.30
CA LEU A 62 1.69 -10.12 -13.56
C LEU A 62 2.64 -9.00 -13.09
N GLN A 63 2.11 -7.80 -12.85
CA GLN A 63 2.87 -6.62 -12.39
C GLN A 63 2.97 -6.55 -10.85
N ALA A 64 2.44 -7.56 -10.16
CA ALA A 64 2.50 -7.65 -8.72
C ALA A 64 3.94 -7.94 -8.27
N LEU A 65 4.51 -7.02 -7.50
CA LEU A 65 5.79 -7.19 -6.85
C LEU A 65 5.57 -7.94 -5.51
N PRO A 66 6.50 -8.82 -5.11
CA PRO A 66 6.46 -9.40 -3.77
C PRO A 66 6.56 -8.26 -2.75
N PHE A 67 5.55 -8.17 -1.88
CA PHE A 67 5.56 -7.23 -0.76
C PHE A 67 6.39 -7.85 0.36
N GLU A 68 7.70 -7.69 0.23
CA GLU A 68 8.66 -8.07 1.26
C GLU A 68 8.46 -7.14 2.48
N GLN A 69 7.73 -7.63 3.48
CA GLN A 69 7.62 -6.97 4.79
C GLN A 69 9.00 -6.79 5.46
N THR A 70 10.03 -7.50 4.99
CA THR A 70 11.45 -7.35 5.37
C THR A 70 12.09 -6.08 4.81
N GLN A 71 11.51 -5.46 3.76
CA GLN A 71 11.80 -4.06 3.39
C GLN A 71 10.92 -3.06 4.16
N CYS A 72 9.88 -3.51 4.87
CA CYS A 72 9.34 -2.70 5.96
C CYS A 72 10.33 -2.81 7.12
N GLU A 73 11.03 -1.70 7.42
CA GLU A 73 11.92 -1.63 8.57
C GLU A 73 11.24 -2.23 9.81
N SER A 74 12.01 -3.05 10.53
CA SER A 74 11.66 -3.55 11.87
C SER A 74 11.07 -2.42 12.71
N PRO A 75 9.96 -2.63 13.43
CA PRO A 75 9.31 -1.60 14.21
C PRO A 75 10.14 -1.33 15.48
N LEU A 76 11.25 -0.60 15.35
CA LEU A 76 12.10 0.07 16.36
C LEU A 76 13.51 -0.53 16.55
N PRO A 77 14.56 0.26 16.27
CA PRO A 77 15.74 0.32 17.13
C PRO A 77 15.80 1.61 17.97
N ARG A 78 14.82 2.53 17.84
CA ARG A 78 14.76 3.75 18.66
C ARG A 78 13.38 3.96 19.25
N ALA A 79 13.30 3.67 20.55
CA ALA A 79 12.16 3.93 21.42
C ALA A 79 11.55 5.33 21.21
N TYR A 80 10.25 5.36 20.93
CA TYR A 80 9.34 6.37 21.48
C TYR A 80 7.96 5.71 21.62
N GLN A 81 7.80 5.03 22.76
CA GLN A 81 6.58 4.97 23.58
C GLN A 81 5.22 4.91 22.86
N TRP A 82 4.63 3.71 22.78
CA TRP A 82 3.18 3.55 22.65
C TRP A 82 2.69 2.56 23.71
N GLN A 83 1.72 3.04 24.49
CA GLN A 83 1.21 2.42 25.71
C GLN A 83 0.66 1.02 25.45
N MET A 84 1.20 0.04 26.19
CA MET A 84 0.58 -1.27 26.32
C MET A 84 -0.43 -1.13 27.47
N ALA A 85 -1.73 -1.23 27.17
CA ALA A 85 -2.75 -1.23 28.21
C ALA A 85 -2.56 -2.47 29.12
N PRO A 86 -2.49 -2.32 30.45
CA PRO A 86 -2.47 -3.47 31.34
C PRO A 86 -3.86 -4.08 31.45
N ARG A 87 -3.94 -5.40 31.29
CA ARG A 87 -5.14 -6.20 31.56
C ARG A 87 -5.07 -6.67 33.02
N THR A 88 -5.95 -6.12 33.86
CA THR A 88 -6.41 -6.73 35.12
C THR A 88 -7.89 -6.42 35.26
#